data_AF-A0AAV4TCQ4-F1
#
_entry.id   AF-A0AAV4TCQ4-F1
#
_cell.length_a   1.000
_cell.length_b   1.000
_cell.length_c   1.000
_cell.angle_alpha   90.00
_cell.angle_beta   90.00
_cell.angle_gamma   90.00
#
_symmetry.space_group_name_H-M   'P 1'
#
loop_
_entity.id
_entity.type
_entity.pdbx_description
1 polymer ?
#
loop_
_entity_poly.entity_id
_entity_poly.type
_entity_poly.pdbx_seq_one_letter_code
_entity_poly.pdbx_strand_id
1 'polypeptide(L)'
;AENMATYIGYPNELLEEWKVAEIYDGLHLNSTSYFENARILRKWATDYVLAKLRTHPYDIKRRVDWKKRSAAAVVNAFYNSIENSIEFPAGILQGIFFDKDRPNYLNFGAIGFVIGHEITTVLTIEVVNLTKMGTT
;
A
#
# COMPACT_ATOMS: atom_id res chain seq x y z
N ALA A 1 -13.62 14.32 -6.05
CA ALA A 1 -12.15 14.50 -6.01
C ALA A 1 -11.63 15.09 -4.68
N GLU A 2 -12.38 15.94 -3.96
CA GLU A 2 -11.89 16.66 -2.77
C GLU A 2 -11.54 15.80 -1.53
N ASN A 3 -11.85 14.50 -1.50
CA ASN A 3 -11.65 13.62 -0.32
C ASN A 3 -10.73 12.41 -0.59
N MET A 4 -9.85 12.46 -1.59
CA MET A 4 -8.91 11.35 -1.87
C MET A 4 -7.66 11.47 -0.98
N ALA A 5 -7.35 10.43 -0.21
CA ALA A 5 -6.13 10.40 0.60
C ALA A 5 -4.91 10.04 -0.27
N THR A 6 -3.78 10.71 -0.03
CA THR A 6 -2.53 10.48 -0.77
C THR A 6 -1.46 9.92 0.15
N TYR A 7 -0.79 8.85 -0.28
CA TYR A 7 0.33 8.24 0.41
C TYR A 7 1.53 8.17 -0.53
N ILE A 8 2.66 8.75 -0.10
CA ILE A 8 3.84 8.92 -0.95
C ILE A 8 5.07 8.37 -0.22
N GLY A 9 5.83 7.53 -0.89
CA GLY A 9 7.04 6.91 -0.39
C GLY A 9 6.75 5.74 0.53
N TYR A 10 6.71 6.02 1.83
CA TYR A 10 6.57 5.02 2.88
C TYR A 10 5.89 5.64 4.12
N PRO A 11 5.17 4.83 4.93
CA PRO A 11 4.63 5.30 6.20
C PRO A 11 5.72 5.67 7.21
N ASN A 12 5.55 6.77 7.94
CA ASN A 12 6.52 7.24 8.94
C ASN A 12 6.80 6.19 10.02
N GLU A 13 5.80 5.36 10.33
CA GLU A 13 5.91 4.27 11.31
C GLU A 13 6.96 3.22 10.94
N LEU A 14 7.36 3.09 9.67
CA LEU A 14 8.48 2.23 9.27
C LEU A 14 9.83 2.72 9.79
N LEU A 15 9.97 4.01 10.09
CA LEU A 15 11.19 4.57 10.67
C LEU A 15 11.29 4.29 12.18
N GLU A 16 10.20 3.83 12.80
CA GLU A 16 10.15 3.54 14.23
C GLU A 16 10.43 2.05 14.47
N GLU A 17 11.67 1.72 14.84
CA GLU A 17 12.12 0.32 15.03
C GLU A 17 11.23 -0.47 15.98
N TRP A 18 10.74 0.15 17.06
CA TRP A 18 9.89 -0.50 18.05
C TRP A 18 8.53 -0.92 17.47
N LYS A 19 7.94 -0.13 16.56
CA LYS A 19 6.68 -0.47 15.88
C LYS A 19 6.85 -1.64 14.92
N VAL A 20 8.01 -1.73 14.28
CA VAL A 20 8.36 -2.86 13.41
C VAL A 20 8.62 -4.11 14.25
N ALA A 21 9.39 -3.99 15.33
CA ALA A 21 9.69 -5.08 16.25
C ALA A 21 8.42 -5.68 16.88
N GLU A 22 7.45 -4.85 17.28
CA GLU A 22 6.17 -5.30 17.83
C GLU A 22 5.39 -6.21 16.86
N ILE A 23 5.47 -5.96 15.54
CA ILE A 23 4.77 -6.79 14.54
C ILE A 23 5.37 -8.20 14.47
N TYR A 24 6.69 -8.29 14.57
CA TYR A 24 7.44 -9.54 14.45
C TYR A 24 7.75 -10.16 15.82
N ASP A 25 7.13 -9.66 16.89
CA ASP A 25 7.31 -10.23 18.22
C ASP A 25 6.87 -11.70 18.24
N GLY A 26 7.70 -12.54 18.83
CA GLY A 26 7.52 -14.00 18.83
C GLY A 26 7.85 -14.74 17.52
N LEU A 27 8.30 -14.05 16.45
CA LEU A 27 8.78 -14.69 15.24
C LEU A 27 10.26 -15.10 15.38
N HIS A 28 10.50 -16.37 15.67
CA HIS A 28 11.85 -16.93 15.76
C HIS A 28 12.20 -17.74 14.51
N LEU A 29 13.18 -17.27 13.75
CA LEU A 29 13.70 -17.97 12.57
C LEU A 29 15.03 -18.65 12.91
N ASN A 30 15.29 -19.79 12.26
CA ASN A 30 16.53 -20.54 12.40
C ASN A 30 17.46 -20.22 11.22
N SER A 31 18.73 -19.91 11.48
CA SER A 31 19.72 -19.62 10.42
C SER A 31 20.06 -20.83 9.54
N THR A 32 19.71 -22.05 9.96
CA THR A 32 20.24 -23.29 9.37
C THR A 32 19.25 -24.00 8.43
N SER A 33 17.93 -23.81 8.62
CA SER A 33 16.90 -24.51 7.85
C SER A 33 15.93 -23.56 7.18
N TYR A 34 16.08 -23.42 5.87
CA TYR A 34 15.17 -22.61 5.05
C TYR A 34 13.74 -23.15 5.06
N PHE A 35 13.57 -24.47 4.99
CA PHE A 35 12.24 -25.09 4.93
C PHE A 35 11.44 -24.87 6.22
N GLU A 36 12.08 -25.00 7.38
CA GLU A 36 11.42 -24.72 8.65
C GLU A 36 11.05 -23.24 8.78
N ASN A 37 11.92 -22.32 8.34
CA ASN A 37 11.58 -20.90 8.31
C ASN A 37 10.37 -20.62 7.41
N ALA A 38 10.28 -21.24 6.24
CA ALA A 38 9.14 -21.08 5.35
C ALA A 38 7.83 -21.56 6.02
N ARG A 39 7.88 -22.67 6.75
CA ARG A 39 6.74 -23.18 7.53
C ARG A 39 6.35 -22.25 8.67
N ILE A 40 7.32 -21.77 9.46
CA ILE A 40 7.10 -20.83 10.56
C ILE A 40 6.48 -19.53 10.05
N LEU A 41 7.03 -18.95 8.98
CA LEU A 41 6.51 -17.75 8.34
C LEU A 41 5.08 -17.95 7.82
N ARG A 42 4.80 -19.09 7.19
CA ARG A 42 3.45 -19.38 6.68
C ARG A 42 2.43 -19.50 7.81
N LYS A 43 2.79 -20.19 8.89
CA LYS A 43 1.95 -20.28 10.09
C LYS A 43 1.71 -18.90 10.69
N TRP A 44 2.77 -18.13 10.93
CA TRP A 44 2.67 -16.77 11.47
C TRP A 44 1.78 -15.87 10.61
N ALA A 45 1.93 -15.91 9.28
CA ALA A 45 1.12 -15.12 8.36
C ALA A 45 -0.37 -15.50 8.42
N THR A 46 -0.67 -16.79 8.52
CA THR A 46 -2.06 -17.27 8.72
C THR A 46 -2.61 -16.80 10.05
N ASP A 47 -1.89 -17.01 11.15
CA ASP A 47 -2.32 -16.62 12.50
C ASP A 47 -2.54 -15.09 12.58
N TYR A 48 -1.65 -14.30 11.97
CA TYR A 48 -1.76 -12.85 11.87
C TYR A 48 -3.04 -12.38 11.15
N VAL A 49 -3.38 -13.01 10.02
CA VAL A 49 -4.61 -12.66 9.28
C VAL A 49 -5.85 -13.12 10.04
N LEU A 50 -5.83 -14.32 10.63
CA LEU A 50 -6.95 -14.86 11.40
C LEU A 50 -7.25 -14.01 12.66
N ALA A 51 -6.22 -13.48 13.32
CA ALA A 51 -6.39 -12.58 14.47
C ALA A 51 -7.18 -11.31 14.11
N LYS A 52 -7.15 -10.86 12.85
CA LYS A 52 -7.89 -9.69 12.36
C LYS A 52 -9.35 -9.99 11.98
N LEU A 53 -9.80 -11.25 11.95
CA LEU A 53 -11.16 -11.58 11.50
C LEU A 53 -12.27 -11.09 12.44
N ARG A 54 -11.97 -10.91 13.74
CA ARG A 54 -12.94 -10.46 14.75
C ARG A 54 -12.79 -8.99 15.14
N THR A 55 -11.86 -8.25 14.54
CA THR A 55 -11.77 -6.80 14.76
C THR A 55 -12.93 -6.08 14.09
N HIS A 56 -13.60 -5.19 14.82
CA HIS A 56 -14.81 -4.52 14.35
C HIS A 56 -14.52 -3.70 13.08
N PRO A 57 -15.36 -3.75 12.02
CA PRO A 57 -15.14 -3.02 10.77
C PRO A 57 -15.10 -1.48 10.92
N TYR A 58 -15.47 -0.97 12.09
CA TYR A 58 -15.41 0.46 12.42
C TYR A 58 -13.98 0.90 12.78
N ASP A 59 -13.15 0.00 13.35
CA ASP A 59 -11.72 0.21 13.54
C ASP A 59 -10.94 0.19 12.22
N ILE A 60 -11.41 -0.59 11.23
CA ILE A 60 -10.74 -0.78 9.93
C ILE A 60 -10.80 0.50 9.07
N LYS A 61 -11.86 1.31 9.19
CA LYS A 61 -12.01 2.59 8.45
C LYS A 61 -11.26 3.77 9.08
N ARG A 62 -11.02 3.74 10.40
CA ARG A 62 -10.34 4.82 11.13
C ARG A 62 -8.84 4.60 11.27
N ARG A 63 -8.39 3.35 11.31
CA ARG A 63 -6.98 3.01 11.35
C ARG A 63 -6.48 2.88 9.93
N VAL A 64 -5.81 3.92 9.45
CA VAL A 64 -4.84 3.80 8.36
C VAL A 64 -3.85 2.72 8.82
N ASP A 65 -4.08 1.46 8.42
CA ASP A 65 -3.18 0.35 8.77
C ASP A 65 -1.93 0.55 7.92
N TRP A 66 -0.98 1.32 8.46
CA TRP A 66 0.30 1.63 7.81
C TRP A 66 1.02 0.37 7.35
N LYS A 67 0.75 -0.77 8.00
CA LYS A 67 1.30 -2.09 7.68
C LYS A 67 0.88 -2.57 6.28
N LYS A 68 -0.27 -2.15 5.75
CA LYS A 68 -0.68 -2.43 4.37
C LYS A 68 0.20 -1.71 3.33
N ARG A 69 0.84 -0.61 3.75
CA ARG A 69 1.63 0.30 2.92
C ARG A 69 3.13 0.14 3.18
N SER A 70 3.54 -0.92 3.87
CA SER A 70 4.94 -1.15 4.22
C SER A 70 5.80 -1.56 3.02
N ALA A 71 5.19 -1.88 1.88
CA ALA A 71 5.85 -2.30 0.65
C ALA A 71 6.49 -1.12 -0.12
N ALA A 72 7.33 -0.33 0.55
CA ALA A 72 7.94 0.88 0.01
C ALA A 72 8.89 0.62 -1.18
N ALA A 73 9.52 -0.55 -1.23
CA ALA A 73 10.48 -0.92 -2.27
C ALA A 73 9.84 -1.38 -3.60
N VAL A 74 8.51 -1.43 -3.67
CA VAL A 74 7.79 -1.85 -4.89
C VAL A 74 7.86 -0.74 -5.94
N VAL A 75 8.17 -1.10 -7.18
CA VAL A 75 8.12 -0.19 -8.33
C VAL A 75 6.73 -0.24 -8.95
N ASN A 76 5.75 0.37 -8.31
CA ASN A 76 4.36 0.41 -8.79
C ASN A 76 3.59 1.61 -8.20
N ALA A 77 2.34 1.80 -8.61
CA ALA A 77 1.36 2.67 -7.97
C ALA A 77 0.03 1.92 -7.79
N PHE A 78 -0.77 2.32 -6.80
CA PHE A 78 -2.02 1.64 -6.49
C PHE A 78 -3.14 2.60 -6.11
N TYR A 79 -4.36 2.30 -6.57
CA TYR A 79 -5.59 2.88 -6.06
C TYR A 79 -6.38 1.88 -5.18
N ASN A 80 -6.78 2.32 -3.98
CA ASN A 80 -7.62 1.56 -3.06
C ASN A 80 -9.02 2.19 -2.98
N SER A 81 -10.02 1.49 -3.53
CA SER A 81 -11.40 1.96 -3.60
C SER A 81 -12.13 1.99 -2.25
N ILE A 82 -11.71 1.17 -1.28
CA ILE A 82 -12.35 1.11 0.04
C ILE A 82 -11.95 2.32 0.89
N GLU A 83 -10.67 2.71 0.80
CA GLU A 83 -10.10 3.82 1.56
C GLU A 83 -10.11 5.13 0.75
N ASN A 84 -10.55 5.08 -0.52
CA ASN A 84 -10.46 6.18 -1.49
C ASN A 84 -9.07 6.84 -1.46
N SER A 85 -8.03 6.02 -1.61
CA SER A 85 -6.65 6.46 -1.48
C SER A 85 -5.78 6.04 -2.66
N ILE A 86 -4.83 6.90 -3.00
CA ILE A 86 -3.78 6.63 -3.99
C ILE A 86 -2.43 6.48 -3.29
N GLU A 87 -1.66 5.48 -3.72
CA GLU A 87 -0.43 5.06 -3.05
C GLU A 87 0.72 5.00 -4.05
N PHE A 88 1.78 5.76 -3.76
CA PHE A 88 3.03 5.79 -4.54
C PHE A 88 4.19 5.31 -3.66
N PRO A 89 4.49 4.01 -3.63
CA PRO A 89 5.69 3.48 -2.98
C PRO A 89 6.98 4.21 -3.39
N ALA A 90 7.94 4.31 -2.48
CA ALA A 90 9.24 4.96 -2.75
C ALA A 90 9.98 4.35 -3.96
N GLY A 91 9.76 3.06 -4.24
CA GLY A 91 10.37 2.35 -5.35
C GLY A 91 9.99 2.88 -6.74
N ILE A 92 8.83 3.54 -6.92
CA ILE A 92 8.49 4.18 -8.21
C ILE A 92 9.06 5.59 -8.33
N LEU A 93 9.52 6.20 -7.24
CA LEU A 93 10.00 7.59 -7.19
C LEU A 93 11.50 7.68 -7.49
N GLN A 94 11.97 6.97 -8.51
CA GLN A 94 13.39 6.93 -8.88
C GLN A 94 13.61 6.85 -10.40
N GLY A 95 14.82 7.20 -10.83
CA GLY A 95 15.30 7.02 -12.20
C GLY A 95 14.46 7.77 -13.24
N ILE A 96 13.96 7.04 -14.24
CA ILE A 96 13.18 7.63 -15.34
C ILE A 96 11.78 8.08 -14.91
N PHE A 97 11.27 7.63 -13.75
CA PHE A 97 9.94 7.97 -13.30
C PHE A 97 9.91 9.31 -12.56
N PHE A 98 10.87 9.55 -11.66
CA PHE A 98 11.00 10.80 -10.94
C PHE A 98 12.47 11.10 -10.60
N ASP A 99 12.89 12.33 -10.86
CA ASP A 99 14.18 12.88 -10.41
C ASP A 99 13.98 14.39 -10.18
N LYS A 100 14.50 14.90 -9.06
CA LYS A 100 14.40 16.33 -8.71
C LYS A 100 15.31 17.21 -9.56
N ASP A 101 16.39 16.66 -10.10
CA ASP A 101 17.45 17.41 -10.78
C ASP A 101 17.26 17.46 -12.32
N ARG A 102 16.18 16.85 -12.84
CA ARG A 102 15.86 16.85 -14.27
C ARG A 102 14.74 17.83 -14.63
N PRO A 103 14.63 18.25 -15.91
CA PRO A 103 13.58 19.15 -16.34
C PRO A 103 12.17 18.64 -16.03
N ASN A 104 11.31 19.54 -15.54
CA ASN A 104 9.96 19.22 -15.08
C ASN A 104 9.10 18.50 -16.13
N TYR A 105 9.28 18.79 -17.42
CA TYR A 105 8.51 18.15 -18.49
C TYR A 105 8.73 16.62 -18.55
N LEU A 106 9.92 16.13 -18.18
CA LEU A 106 10.19 14.69 -18.08
C LEU A 106 9.46 14.07 -16.89
N ASN A 107 9.41 14.78 -15.76
CA ASN A 107 8.64 14.35 -14.59
C ASN A 107 7.13 14.31 -14.90
N PHE A 108 6.59 15.35 -15.55
CA PHE A 108 5.18 15.38 -15.94
C PHE A 108 4.84 14.28 -16.95
N GLY A 109 5.73 13.98 -17.90
CA GLY A 109 5.52 12.91 -18.87
C GLY A 109 5.58 11.51 -18.24
N ALA A 110 6.44 11.30 -17.25
CA ALA A 110 6.62 10.00 -16.61
C ALA A 110 5.69 9.82 -15.39
N ILE A 111 6.05 10.36 -14.22
CA ILE A 111 5.24 10.21 -13.01
C ILE A 111 3.87 10.91 -13.16
N GLY A 112 3.79 12.01 -13.91
CA GLY A 112 2.52 12.67 -14.17
C GLY A 112 1.53 11.80 -14.95
N PHE A 113 2.01 11.01 -15.92
CA PHE A 113 1.19 10.01 -16.61
C PHE A 113 0.70 8.92 -15.64
N VAL A 114 1.59 8.39 -14.78
CA VAL A 114 1.22 7.35 -13.80
C VAL A 114 0.17 7.89 -12.82
N ILE A 115 0.32 9.12 -12.33
CA ILE A 115 -0.70 9.77 -11.50
C ILE A 115 -2.04 9.88 -12.25
N GLY A 116 -2.00 10.29 -13.52
CA GLY A 116 -3.21 10.34 -14.36
C GLY A 116 -3.87 8.98 -14.59
N HIS A 117 -3.08 7.93 -14.79
CA HIS A 117 -3.55 6.55 -14.93
C HIS A 117 -4.34 6.11 -13.70
N GLU A 118 -3.77 6.29 -12.50
CA GLU A 118 -4.42 5.92 -11.25
C GLU A 118 -5.69 6.74 -10.96
N ILE A 119 -5.67 8.05 -11.22
CA ILE A 119 -6.88 8.89 -11.07
C ILE A 119 -7.99 8.45 -12.03
N THR A 120 -7.64 8.08 -13.27
CA THR A 120 -8.63 7.60 -14.26
C THR A 120 -9.20 6.23 -13.87
N THR A 121 -8.39 5.38 -13.22
CA THR A 121 -8.86 4.12 -12.65
C THR A 121 -9.96 4.34 -11.61
N VAL A 122 -9.88 5.41 -10.79
CA VAL A 122 -10.95 5.81 -9.86
C VAL A 122 -12.26 6.05 -10.59
N LEU A 123 -12.23 6.89 -11.63
CA LEU A 123 -13.42 7.26 -12.41
C LEU A 123 -14.04 6.03 -13.08
N THR A 124 -13.20 5.10 -13.56
CA THR A 124 -13.67 3.85 -14.17
C THR A 124 -14.38 2.96 -13.15
N ILE A 125 -13.84 2.82 -11.94
CA ILE A 125 -14.44 2.00 -10.87
C ILE A 125 -15.73 2.63 -10.36
N GLU A 126 -15.78 3.95 -10.17
CA GLU A 126 -17.00 4.65 -9.76
C GLU A 126 -18.12 4.50 -10.80
N VAL A 127 -17.82 4.69 -12.09
CA VAL A 127 -18.79 4.51 -13.18
C VAL A 127 -19.32 3.07 -13.24
N VAL A 128 -18.45 2.06 -13.04
CA VAL A 128 -18.85 0.65 -12.97
C VAL A 128 -19.72 0.37 -11.74
N ASN A 129 -19.43 0.98 -10.60
CA ASN A 129 -20.25 0.81 -9.39
C ASN A 129 -21.62 1.50 -9.52
N LEU A 130 -21.67 2.69 -10.13
CA LEU A 130 -22.92 3.41 -10.40
C LEU A 130 -23.81 2.65 -11.39
N THR A 131 -23.22 2.09 -12.46
CA THR A 131 -23.95 1.25 -13.42
C THR A 131 -24.44 -0.07 -12.80
N LYS A 132 -23.68 -0.67 -11.87
CA LYS A 132 -24.13 -1.85 -11.11
C LYS A 132 -25.22 -1.56 -10.08
N MET A 133 -25.29 -0.33 -9.55
CA MET A 133 -26.32 0.08 -8.59
C MET A 133 -27.63 0.57 -9.24
N GLY A 134 -27.75 0.51 -10.57
CA GLY A 134 -29.02 0.72 -11.28
C GLY A 134 -29.48 2.17 -11.38
N THR A 135 -28.61 3.14 -11.10
CA THR A 135 -28.87 4.55 -11.39
C THR A 135 -28.38 4.87 -12.80
N THR A 136 -29.30 4.78 -13.76
CA THR A 136 -29.22 5.48 -15.06
C THR A 136 -29.50 6.96 -14.89
#